data_AF-A0A0F6W8J8-F1
#
_entry.id   AF-A0A0F6W8J8-F1
#
_cell.length_a   1.000
_cell.length_b   1.000
_cell.length_c   1.000
_cell.angle_alpha   90.00
_cell.angle_beta   90.00
_cell.angle_gamma   90.00
#
_symmetry.space_group_name_H-M   'P 1'
#
loop_
_entity.id
_entity.type
_entity.pdbx_description
1 polymer ?
#
loop_
_entity_poly.entity_id
_entity_poly.type
_entity_poly.pdbx_seq_one_letter_code
_entity_poly.pdbx_strand_id
1 'polypeptide(L)'
;MRLPRRIDPQTFATRALLLLAMSAPLAACGDDDDGAPTIDASTDGGHDASTGTDAGATDSGASDAGSPDSGSFDAGTDAGMPDAGPPDSGVHDPAPPFRNPVALPDAELATEALRILGAPQAGGSGSCASCHSMTRARIREWQAMTDFAWGACFTDLEVRTVASARAVVDCLREGAATDEYEADAVGVLAGAARLDWYPFVFERALGPGWEASYDAFVAQAGMPIEPATHTPFTQAEFDVVAEWFLRGVPNVEAVLPQDPPPDVCRPSATPAVAAHVAEMTATGWGAINRDNGLLMHGCAGAASPRDCFATAPRVTAWEVAGAGSLRWLYAYSSRSSFWTRSSADGRFVAHGGGDGGRSTFIDLQENRVIGANASYDPSFFPDNSGFVFQGGGAHFCEQSVLTTGSPTTITFNEPQCETNGVVGLYEHVGASLGGGDYWAVHGDFTSDNGHGPDPWASFSVSTTTSFTRLVNDGSGFAARETIDVSTPYEGDAVISPSSRLVVTRVGSGGQQHGFVLRRVDARRSPDGSWSATAPVIGRYCINGGKPAISFDERWMVLHHYEADRADAWLVDLVTGQTTRITNMSAGYYALFPHFRSDGWIYIVVRGEGREQVVASDAALVLAP
;
A
#
# COMPACT_ATOMS: atom_id res chain seq x y z
N MET A 1 -32.01 39.33 5.54
CA MET A 1 -31.39 37.99 5.49
C MET A 1 -32.50 36.96 5.37
N ARG A 2 -32.56 36.24 4.25
CA ARG A 2 -33.56 35.19 3.96
C ARG A 2 -32.95 33.84 4.31
N LEU A 3 -33.70 33.01 5.05
CA LEU A 3 -33.39 31.60 5.33
C LEU A 3 -33.51 30.74 4.05
N PRO A 4 -32.68 29.71 3.84
CA PRO A 4 -32.84 28.80 2.72
C PRO A 4 -33.87 27.70 3.00
N ARG A 5 -34.49 27.25 1.90
CA ARG A 5 -35.60 26.30 1.82
C ARG A 5 -35.15 24.85 2.00
N ARG A 6 -36.04 24.04 2.55
CA ARG A 6 -35.99 22.56 2.59
C ARG A 6 -35.91 21.99 1.17
N ILE A 7 -35.07 20.97 0.99
CA ILE A 7 -35.00 20.12 -0.21
C ILE A 7 -35.84 18.86 0.05
N ASP A 8 -36.64 18.49 -0.95
CA ASP A 8 -37.63 17.39 -0.95
C ASP A 8 -37.01 16.14 -1.61
N PRO A 9 -37.10 14.92 -1.02
CA PRO A 9 -36.47 13.73 -1.56
C PRO A 9 -37.45 12.89 -2.37
N GLN A 10 -37.65 13.21 -3.66
CA GLN A 10 -38.32 12.31 -4.62
C GLN A 10 -37.79 12.51 -6.04
N THR A 11 -36.64 11.88 -6.36
CA THR A 11 -36.28 11.54 -7.75
C THR A 11 -35.12 10.54 -7.76
N PHE A 12 -35.40 9.25 -7.50
CA PHE A 12 -34.54 8.15 -7.94
C PHE A 12 -35.40 6.90 -8.14
N ALA A 13 -36.06 6.83 -9.29
CA ALA A 13 -36.51 5.58 -9.87
C ALA A 13 -36.67 5.80 -11.37
N THR A 14 -36.40 4.76 -12.15
CA THR A 14 -36.57 4.62 -13.61
C THR A 14 -35.32 4.89 -14.45
N ARG A 15 -34.57 3.82 -14.74
CA ARG A 15 -34.30 3.38 -16.13
C ARG A 15 -33.62 2.00 -16.17
N ALA A 16 -34.46 0.98 -16.38
CA ALA A 16 -34.08 -0.30 -16.94
C ALA A 16 -34.74 -0.44 -18.33
N LEU A 17 -34.11 -1.23 -19.20
CA LEU A 17 -34.46 -1.57 -20.60
C LEU A 17 -34.23 -0.47 -21.65
N LEU A 18 -33.35 -0.67 -22.62
CA LEU A 18 -33.51 -1.55 -23.80
C LEU A 18 -32.39 -1.24 -24.83
N LEU A 19 -31.61 -2.24 -25.26
CA LEU A 19 -31.30 -2.48 -26.68
C LEU A 19 -30.45 -3.75 -26.85
N LEU A 20 -31.01 -4.68 -27.62
CA LEU A 20 -30.42 -5.92 -28.07
C LEU A 20 -30.43 -5.91 -29.61
N ALA A 21 -29.45 -6.59 -30.19
CA ALA A 21 -29.27 -7.01 -31.59
C ALA A 21 -28.61 -6.01 -32.56
N MET A 22 -27.43 -6.37 -33.10
CA MET A 22 -27.31 -7.23 -34.29
C MET A 22 -25.85 -7.62 -34.64
N SER A 23 -25.64 -8.92 -34.95
CA SER A 23 -24.75 -9.56 -35.98
C SER A 23 -23.32 -9.05 -36.24
N ALA A 24 -22.26 -9.82 -36.52
CA ALA A 24 -21.93 -11.25 -36.73
C ALA A 24 -20.39 -11.28 -37.05
N PRO A 25 -19.73 -12.44 -37.18
CA PRO A 25 -18.28 -12.62 -36.93
C PRO A 25 -17.40 -12.52 -38.18
N LEU A 26 -16.10 -12.27 -37.99
CA LEU A 26 -15.06 -12.59 -38.96
C LEU A 26 -13.93 -13.36 -38.27
N ALA A 27 -13.72 -14.57 -38.78
CA ALA A 27 -12.60 -15.44 -38.50
C ALA A 27 -11.33 -14.95 -39.23
N ALA A 28 -10.17 -15.19 -38.64
CA ALA A 28 -8.95 -15.54 -39.38
C ALA A 28 -7.97 -16.23 -38.43
N CYS A 29 -7.76 -17.53 -38.66
CA CYS A 29 -6.57 -18.27 -38.27
C CYS A 29 -5.39 -17.82 -39.15
N GLY A 30 -4.17 -17.94 -38.63
CA GLY A 30 -2.93 -17.80 -39.38
C GLY A 30 -1.76 -18.24 -38.50
N ASP A 31 -1.51 -19.55 -38.50
CA ASP A 31 -0.19 -20.11 -38.23
C ASP A 31 0.76 -19.68 -39.36
N ASP A 32 2.00 -19.34 -39.03
CA ASP A 32 3.18 -19.66 -39.87
C ASP A 32 4.46 -19.60 -39.02
N ASP A 33 5.19 -20.70 -39.12
CA ASP A 33 6.51 -21.02 -38.59
C ASP A 33 7.64 -20.17 -39.23
N ASP A 34 8.83 -20.38 -38.67
CA ASP A 34 10.18 -20.24 -39.25
C ASP A 34 10.97 -18.94 -39.03
N GLY A 35 12.11 -19.10 -38.36
CA GLY A 35 13.33 -18.38 -38.78
C GLY A 35 14.21 -17.81 -37.67
N ALA A 36 14.84 -18.66 -36.87
CA ALA A 36 16.05 -18.29 -36.14
C ALA A 36 17.23 -18.07 -37.11
N PRO A 37 18.14 -17.12 -36.79
CA PRO A 37 19.54 -17.33 -37.10
C PRO A 37 20.40 -17.24 -35.84
N THR A 38 21.14 -18.32 -35.62
CA THR A 38 22.30 -18.48 -34.76
C THR A 38 23.38 -17.44 -35.05
N ILE A 39 23.92 -16.80 -34.02
CA ILE A 39 25.24 -16.16 -34.09
C ILE A 39 26.19 -16.85 -33.11
N ASP A 40 27.25 -17.35 -33.73
CA ASP A 40 28.44 -17.98 -33.20
C ASP A 40 29.36 -16.91 -32.59
N ALA A 41 29.87 -17.15 -31.38
CA ALA A 41 30.99 -16.38 -30.84
C ALA A 41 31.92 -17.31 -30.07
N SER A 42 33.03 -17.57 -30.75
CA SER A 42 34.20 -18.33 -30.39
C SER A 42 34.92 -17.87 -29.12
N THR A 43 35.42 -18.87 -28.39
CA THR A 43 36.57 -18.90 -27.47
C THR A 43 37.83 -18.16 -27.93
N ASP A 44 38.45 -17.38 -27.03
CA ASP A 44 39.82 -17.47 -26.48
C ASP A 44 39.96 -16.37 -25.39
N GLY A 45 40.86 -16.34 -24.40
CA GLY A 45 41.89 -17.19 -23.82
C GLY A 45 42.31 -16.47 -22.52
N GLY A 46 42.22 -17.09 -21.34
CA GLY A 46 43.36 -17.67 -20.62
C GLY A 46 44.34 -16.64 -20.03
N HIS A 47 44.44 -16.55 -18.69
CA HIS A 47 45.71 -16.67 -17.94
C HIS A 47 45.51 -16.80 -16.42
N ASP A 48 46.20 -17.81 -15.89
CA ASP A 48 46.38 -18.21 -14.49
C ASP A 48 47.10 -17.15 -13.63
N ALA A 49 46.83 -17.13 -12.32
CA ALA A 49 47.76 -17.64 -11.30
C ALA A 49 47.27 -17.37 -9.86
N SER A 50 47.05 -18.48 -9.11
CA SER A 50 47.51 -18.77 -7.73
C SER A 50 47.25 -17.72 -6.61
N THR A 51 46.72 -18.02 -5.42
CA THR A 51 47.08 -19.06 -4.44
C THR A 51 46.07 -19.01 -3.27
N GLY A 52 45.77 -20.14 -2.61
CA GLY A 52 45.24 -20.09 -1.24
C GLY A 52 44.39 -21.28 -0.83
N THR A 53 45.04 -22.39 -0.51
CA THR A 53 44.46 -23.56 0.19
C THR A 53 44.10 -23.24 1.65
N ASP A 54 42.89 -23.61 2.08
CA ASP A 54 42.65 -24.12 3.44
C ASP A 54 41.67 -25.30 3.39
N ALA A 55 42.03 -26.36 4.07
CA ALA A 55 41.40 -27.67 4.05
C ALA A 55 40.68 -27.92 5.38
N GLY A 56 39.35 -27.90 5.34
CA GLY A 56 38.49 -28.38 6.43
C GLY A 56 37.78 -29.66 6.01
N ALA A 57 38.08 -30.75 6.71
CA ALA A 57 37.58 -32.10 6.44
C ALA A 57 36.05 -32.23 6.62
N THR A 58 35.38 -32.86 5.66
CA THR A 58 34.00 -33.33 5.76
C THR A 58 33.95 -34.80 6.19
N ASP A 59 33.17 -35.04 7.25
CA ASP A 59 32.87 -36.33 7.86
C ASP A 59 31.95 -37.17 6.95
N SER A 60 32.35 -38.43 6.73
CA SER A 60 31.68 -39.40 5.87
C SER A 60 30.85 -40.36 6.73
N GLY A 61 29.58 -40.02 6.96
CA GLY A 61 28.57 -40.93 7.49
C GLY A 61 27.99 -41.81 6.37
N ALA A 62 28.18 -43.12 6.48
CA ALA A 62 27.69 -44.11 5.54
C ALA A 62 26.15 -44.24 5.58
N SER A 63 25.53 -44.27 4.40
CA SER A 63 24.12 -44.57 4.20
C SER A 63 23.88 -46.08 4.16
N ASP A 64 23.10 -46.58 5.13
CA ASP A 64 22.66 -47.98 5.19
C ASP A 64 21.57 -48.24 4.14
N ALA A 65 21.89 -49.12 3.18
CA ALA A 65 20.97 -49.62 2.18
C ALA A 65 20.24 -50.87 2.71
N GLY A 66 19.02 -50.69 3.22
CA GLY A 66 18.10 -51.78 3.51
C GLY A 66 17.54 -52.40 2.21
N SER A 67 17.54 -53.74 2.13
CA SER A 67 16.99 -54.53 1.01
C SER A 67 15.46 -54.37 0.88
N PRO A 68 14.90 -54.36 -0.34
CA PRO A 68 13.47 -54.39 -0.55
C PRO A 68 12.92 -55.81 -0.40
N ASP A 69 11.93 -55.97 0.49
CA ASP A 69 11.20 -57.22 0.69
C ASP A 69 10.31 -57.53 -0.52
N SER A 70 10.51 -58.72 -1.09
CA SER A 70 9.68 -59.30 -2.14
C SER A 70 8.48 -60.03 -1.53
N GLY A 71 7.38 -59.30 -1.33
CA GLY A 71 6.06 -59.87 -1.01
C GLY A 71 5.20 -60.00 -2.27
N SER A 72 4.65 -61.19 -2.50
CA SER A 72 3.79 -61.54 -3.63
C SER A 72 2.50 -60.71 -3.69
N PHE A 73 2.16 -60.19 -4.86
CA PHE A 73 0.86 -59.59 -5.17
C PHE A 73 -0.24 -60.66 -5.05
N ASP A 74 -1.16 -60.48 -4.10
CA ASP A 74 -2.41 -61.24 -4.04
C ASP A 74 -3.46 -60.52 -4.89
N ALA A 75 -3.90 -61.17 -5.96
CA ALA A 75 -4.93 -60.68 -6.86
C ALA A 75 -6.31 -60.99 -6.26
N GLY A 76 -6.69 -60.22 -5.25
CA GLY A 76 -8.05 -60.18 -4.71
C GLY A 76 -8.89 -59.15 -5.44
N THR A 77 -9.75 -59.60 -6.36
CA THR A 77 -10.85 -58.79 -6.91
C THR A 77 -11.93 -58.56 -5.84
N ASP A 78 -11.77 -57.52 -5.03
CA ASP A 78 -12.87 -56.95 -4.23
C ASP A 78 -13.49 -55.79 -4.99
N ALA A 79 -14.49 -56.12 -5.82
CA ALA A 79 -15.49 -55.16 -6.24
C ALA A 79 -16.36 -54.83 -5.03
N GLY A 80 -15.87 -53.95 -4.16
CA GLY A 80 -16.64 -53.33 -3.11
C GLY A 80 -17.83 -52.60 -3.72
N MET A 81 -19.03 -53.00 -3.31
CA MET A 81 -20.29 -52.32 -3.53
C MET A 81 -20.11 -50.81 -3.27
N PRO A 82 -20.56 -49.90 -4.16
CA PRO A 82 -20.63 -48.49 -3.79
C PRO A 82 -21.57 -48.39 -2.60
N ASP A 83 -21.04 -47.94 -1.46
CA ASP A 83 -21.82 -47.71 -0.27
C ASP A 83 -22.78 -46.55 -0.59
N ALA A 84 -23.99 -46.89 -1.01
CA ALA A 84 -25.10 -45.97 -1.08
C ALA A 84 -25.55 -45.71 0.36
N GLY A 85 -24.71 -44.96 1.08
CA GLY A 85 -25.12 -44.31 2.31
C GLY A 85 -26.41 -43.51 2.04
N PRO A 86 -27.29 -43.37 3.05
CA PRO A 86 -28.46 -42.50 2.93
C PRO A 86 -27.97 -41.14 2.39
N PRO A 87 -28.71 -40.47 1.47
CA PRO A 87 -28.35 -39.12 1.08
C PRO A 87 -28.17 -38.31 2.36
N ASP A 88 -26.97 -37.75 2.53
CA ASP A 88 -26.63 -36.91 3.67
C ASP A 88 -27.84 -36.02 3.93
N SER A 89 -28.39 -36.09 5.14
CA SER A 89 -29.68 -35.49 5.47
C SER A 89 -29.71 -33.95 5.37
N GLY A 90 -28.70 -33.34 4.75
CA GLY A 90 -28.59 -31.90 4.52
C GLY A 90 -28.51 -31.09 5.80
N VAL A 91 -28.31 -31.76 6.95
CA VAL A 91 -28.11 -31.10 8.24
C VAL A 91 -26.67 -30.60 8.25
N HIS A 92 -26.48 -29.48 7.57
CA HIS A 92 -25.27 -28.70 7.61
C HIS A 92 -24.98 -28.27 9.05
N ASP A 93 -23.72 -28.37 9.47
CA ASP A 93 -23.30 -27.88 10.79
C ASP A 93 -23.71 -26.41 10.96
N PRO A 94 -24.20 -26.03 12.16
CA PRO A 94 -24.55 -24.65 12.45
C PRO A 94 -23.30 -23.77 12.33
N ALA A 95 -23.47 -22.56 11.81
CA ALA A 95 -22.38 -21.60 11.78
C ALA A 95 -21.88 -21.32 13.21
N PRO A 96 -20.55 -21.14 13.40
CA PRO A 96 -20.03 -20.53 14.62
C PRO A 96 -20.74 -19.20 14.91
N PRO A 97 -20.79 -18.73 16.16
CA PRO A 97 -21.35 -17.40 16.41
C PRO A 97 -20.48 -16.35 15.73
N PHE A 98 -21.08 -15.49 14.90
CA PHE A 98 -20.38 -14.28 14.42
C PHE A 98 -20.05 -13.36 15.60
N ARG A 99 -21.05 -13.14 16.47
CA ARG A 99 -20.90 -12.42 17.73
C ARG A 99 -21.86 -12.95 18.78
N ASN A 100 -21.51 -12.80 20.05
CA ASN A 100 -22.41 -13.05 21.17
C ASN A 100 -23.03 -11.74 21.67
N PRO A 101 -24.27 -11.75 22.20
CA PRO A 101 -24.87 -10.57 22.81
C PRO A 101 -24.11 -10.12 24.06
N VAL A 102 -23.86 -8.81 24.18
CA VAL A 102 -23.21 -8.21 25.37
C VAL A 102 -24.22 -7.34 26.13
N ALA A 103 -24.52 -7.74 27.37
CA ALA A 103 -25.49 -7.07 28.24
C ALA A 103 -24.84 -6.02 29.17
N LEU A 104 -24.00 -5.14 28.61
CA LEU A 104 -23.43 -4.01 29.34
C LEU A 104 -24.30 -2.74 29.17
N PRO A 105 -24.41 -1.88 30.20
CA PRO A 105 -24.92 -0.52 30.05
C PRO A 105 -24.05 0.28 29.07
N ASP A 106 -24.66 1.17 28.29
CA ASP A 106 -23.97 1.84 27.17
C ASP A 106 -22.71 2.64 27.58
N ALA A 107 -22.65 3.18 28.81
CA ALA A 107 -21.46 3.90 29.29
C ALA A 107 -20.29 2.96 29.60
N GLU A 108 -20.58 1.80 30.20
CA GLU A 108 -19.58 0.75 30.47
C GLU A 108 -19.14 0.11 29.16
N LEU A 109 -20.09 -0.18 28.27
CA LEU A 109 -19.85 -0.72 26.94
C LEU A 109 -18.92 0.19 26.11
N ALA A 110 -19.17 1.50 26.11
CA ALA A 110 -18.33 2.47 25.41
C ALA A 110 -16.91 2.52 25.95
N THR A 111 -16.76 2.54 27.28
CA THR A 111 -15.44 2.58 27.92
C THR A 111 -14.66 1.31 27.61
N GLU A 112 -15.29 0.14 27.71
CA GLU A 112 -14.63 -1.14 27.45
C GLU A 112 -14.28 -1.31 25.96
N ALA A 113 -15.18 -0.98 25.04
CA ALA A 113 -14.90 -1.01 23.61
C ALA A 113 -13.73 -0.09 23.24
N LEU A 114 -13.71 1.14 23.78
CA LEU A 114 -12.61 2.08 23.56
C LEU A 114 -11.29 1.60 24.19
N ARG A 115 -11.35 0.93 25.36
CA ARG A 115 -10.17 0.30 25.97
C ARG A 115 -9.59 -0.79 25.07
N ILE A 116 -10.44 -1.65 24.50
CA ILE A 116 -10.05 -2.71 23.55
C ILE A 116 -9.44 -2.13 22.27
N LEU A 117 -10.03 -1.07 21.71
CA LEU A 117 -9.49 -0.38 20.52
C LEU A 117 -8.16 0.36 20.79
N GLY A 118 -7.80 0.53 22.06
CA GLY A 118 -6.55 1.13 22.50
C GLY A 118 -6.62 2.63 22.80
N ALA A 119 -7.82 3.18 23.02
CA ALA A 119 -7.96 4.59 23.36
C ALA A 119 -7.40 4.89 24.75
N PRO A 120 -6.41 5.80 24.89
CA PRO A 120 -5.76 6.08 26.18
C PRO A 120 -6.73 6.69 27.21
N GLN A 121 -7.78 7.38 26.76
CA GLN A 121 -8.79 7.99 27.64
C GLN A 121 -9.66 6.95 28.34
N ALA A 122 -9.72 5.73 27.80
CA ALA A 122 -10.37 4.58 28.42
C ALA A 122 -9.37 3.66 29.14
N GLY A 123 -8.09 4.06 29.26
CA GLY A 123 -7.02 3.21 29.80
C GLY A 123 -6.61 2.08 28.85
N GLY A 124 -6.96 2.18 27.56
CA GLY A 124 -6.54 1.25 26.52
C GLY A 124 -5.13 1.52 26.01
N SER A 125 -4.52 0.50 25.41
CA SER A 125 -3.27 0.62 24.65
C SER A 125 -3.24 -0.42 23.51
N GLY A 126 -2.75 -0.01 22.34
CA GLY A 126 -2.11 -0.88 21.34
C GLY A 126 -2.90 -2.06 20.72
N SER A 127 -3.82 -1.80 19.79
CA SER A 127 -4.13 -2.76 18.70
C SER A 127 -4.59 -2.02 17.45
N CYS A 128 -5.42 -0.99 17.62
CA CYS A 128 -5.74 -0.04 16.56
C CYS A 128 -5.01 1.30 16.76
N ALA A 129 -4.76 1.68 18.02
CA ALA A 129 -4.17 2.97 18.39
C ALA A 129 -2.70 3.20 17.97
N SER A 130 -1.99 2.17 17.50
CA SER A 130 -0.64 2.31 16.93
C SER A 130 -0.63 2.79 15.48
N CYS A 131 -1.77 2.63 14.80
CA CYS A 131 -1.94 2.93 13.37
C CYS A 131 -2.93 4.08 13.16
N HIS A 132 -3.90 4.21 14.08
CA HIS A 132 -4.99 5.16 13.98
C HIS A 132 -5.17 5.92 15.28
N SER A 133 -5.32 7.24 15.20
CA SER A 133 -5.83 8.03 16.31
C SER A 133 -7.26 7.64 16.70
N MET A 134 -7.47 7.37 17.99
CA MET A 134 -8.79 7.07 18.56
C MET A 134 -9.58 8.36 18.82
N THR A 135 -10.00 9.04 17.74
CA THR A 135 -10.81 10.27 17.81
C THR A 135 -12.30 9.97 17.67
N ARG A 136 -13.15 10.91 18.14
CA ARG A 136 -14.61 10.83 17.88
C ARG A 136 -14.91 10.69 16.39
N ALA A 137 -14.18 11.41 15.55
CA ALA A 137 -14.38 11.40 14.09
C ALA A 137 -14.05 10.04 13.50
N ARG A 138 -12.91 9.44 13.87
CA ARG A 138 -12.50 8.10 13.45
C ARG A 138 -13.51 7.03 13.87
N ILE A 139 -14.00 7.08 15.11
CA ILE A 139 -15.03 6.14 15.56
C ILE A 139 -16.34 6.29 14.76
N ARG A 140 -16.76 7.52 14.43
CA ARG A 140 -17.96 7.76 13.63
C ARG A 140 -17.79 7.35 12.16
N GLU A 141 -16.59 7.49 11.60
CA GLU A 141 -16.21 6.97 10.28
C GLU A 141 -16.38 5.45 10.25
N TRP A 142 -15.74 4.75 11.21
CA TRP A 142 -15.84 3.30 11.34
C TRP A 142 -17.28 2.84 11.60
N GLN A 143 -18.06 3.62 12.33
CA GLN A 143 -19.48 3.36 12.54
C GLN A 143 -20.24 3.41 11.22
N ALA A 144 -20.05 4.44 10.40
CA ALA A 144 -20.74 4.55 9.11
C ALA A 144 -20.41 3.37 8.17
N MET A 145 -19.14 2.94 8.13
CA MET A 145 -18.72 1.77 7.35
C MET A 145 -19.33 0.48 7.90
N THR A 146 -19.34 0.32 9.23
CA THR A 146 -19.95 -0.84 9.91
C THR A 146 -21.46 -0.91 9.66
N ASP A 147 -22.18 0.21 9.76
CA ASP A 147 -23.62 0.28 9.54
C ASP A 147 -23.97 -0.10 8.09
N PHE A 148 -23.17 0.36 7.12
CA PHE A 148 -23.31 -0.03 5.71
C PHE A 148 -23.07 -1.54 5.53
N ALA A 149 -21.92 -2.03 5.99
CA ALA A 149 -21.54 -3.44 5.87
C ALA A 149 -22.59 -4.35 6.52
N TRP A 150 -23.03 -4.02 7.73
CA TRP A 150 -24.04 -4.78 8.47
C TRP A 150 -25.37 -4.87 7.73
N GLY A 151 -25.83 -3.76 7.15
CA GLY A 151 -27.08 -3.71 6.39
C GLY A 151 -27.01 -4.39 5.03
N ALA A 152 -25.82 -4.46 4.41
CA ALA A 152 -25.63 -4.99 3.07
C ALA A 152 -25.13 -6.45 3.05
N CYS A 153 -24.08 -6.76 3.80
CA CYS A 153 -23.33 -8.01 3.71
C CYS A 153 -23.71 -9.03 4.79
N PHE A 154 -24.10 -8.58 5.98
CA PHE A 154 -24.33 -9.46 7.14
C PHE A 154 -25.83 -9.73 7.40
N THR A 155 -26.59 -10.01 6.33
CA THR A 155 -28.05 -10.18 6.40
C THR A 155 -28.50 -11.59 6.80
N ASP A 156 -27.63 -12.60 6.67
CA ASP A 156 -27.80 -13.96 7.16
C ASP A 156 -26.52 -14.42 7.85
N LEU A 157 -26.55 -14.47 9.20
CA LEU A 157 -25.40 -14.91 10.01
C LEU A 157 -25.37 -16.41 10.26
N GLU A 158 -26.48 -17.11 10.04
CA GLU A 158 -26.54 -18.56 10.20
C GLU A 158 -25.96 -19.27 8.97
N VAL A 159 -25.92 -18.56 7.84
CA VAL A 159 -25.26 -18.94 6.59
C VAL A 159 -25.59 -20.37 6.19
N ARG A 160 -26.87 -20.76 6.29
CA ARG A 160 -27.30 -22.17 6.21
C ARG A 160 -27.13 -22.79 4.83
N THR A 161 -26.88 -21.97 3.80
CA THR A 161 -26.78 -22.42 2.41
C THR A 161 -25.51 -21.88 1.76
N VAL A 162 -25.00 -22.60 0.76
CA VAL A 162 -23.86 -22.16 -0.07
C VAL A 162 -24.15 -20.81 -0.74
N ALA A 163 -25.39 -20.59 -1.19
CA ALA A 163 -25.79 -19.33 -1.84
C ALA A 163 -25.72 -18.14 -0.86
N SER A 164 -26.14 -18.34 0.39
CA SER A 164 -26.00 -17.33 1.44
C SER A 164 -24.53 -17.04 1.74
N ALA A 165 -23.70 -18.09 1.92
CA ALA A 165 -22.27 -17.94 2.15
C ALA A 165 -21.57 -17.17 1.02
N ARG A 166 -21.91 -17.51 -0.23
CA ARG A 166 -21.36 -16.83 -1.41
C ARG A 166 -21.81 -15.38 -1.48
N ALA A 167 -23.05 -15.07 -1.16
CA ALA A 167 -23.53 -13.68 -1.10
C ALA A 167 -22.76 -12.84 -0.06
N VAL A 168 -22.39 -13.43 1.09
CA VAL A 168 -21.51 -12.77 2.06
C VAL A 168 -20.14 -12.53 1.45
N VAL A 169 -19.45 -13.57 0.95
CA VAL A 169 -18.09 -13.44 0.38
C VAL A 169 -18.04 -12.44 -0.77
N ASP A 170 -19.02 -12.48 -1.68
CA ASP A 170 -19.12 -11.56 -2.81
C ASP A 170 -19.36 -10.11 -2.34
N CYS A 171 -20.05 -9.90 -1.21
CA CYS A 171 -20.29 -8.59 -0.65
C CYS A 171 -19.07 -8.01 0.08
N LEU A 172 -18.17 -8.85 0.61
CA LEU A 172 -16.91 -8.42 1.21
C LEU A 172 -15.91 -7.86 0.18
N ARG A 173 -16.14 -8.14 -1.11
CA ARG A 173 -15.30 -7.67 -2.22
C ARG A 173 -15.67 -6.26 -2.63
N GLU A 174 -14.71 -5.56 -3.23
CA GLU A 174 -14.92 -4.22 -3.77
C GLU A 174 -15.76 -4.26 -5.06
N GLY A 175 -17.08 -4.37 -4.88
CA GLY A 175 -18.02 -4.50 -5.98
C GLY A 175 -17.96 -5.87 -6.68
N ALA A 176 -18.99 -6.19 -7.45
CA ALA A 176 -19.15 -7.52 -8.08
C ALA A 176 -18.13 -7.83 -9.20
N ALA A 177 -17.18 -6.94 -9.47
CA ALA A 177 -16.27 -7.01 -10.62
C ALA A 177 -14.80 -7.22 -10.24
N THR A 178 -14.44 -7.21 -8.95
CA THR A 178 -13.05 -7.42 -8.50
C THR A 178 -12.96 -8.60 -7.52
N ASP A 179 -11.77 -9.18 -7.43
CA ASP A 179 -11.43 -10.21 -6.45
C ASP A 179 -10.72 -9.62 -5.21
N GLU A 180 -10.78 -8.29 -5.03
CA GLU A 180 -10.12 -7.57 -3.93
C GLU A 180 -11.08 -7.33 -2.76
N TYR A 181 -10.54 -7.40 -1.55
CA TYR A 181 -11.23 -7.10 -0.30
C TYR A 181 -10.71 -5.79 0.28
N GLU A 182 -11.61 -4.94 0.79
CA GLU A 182 -11.24 -3.68 1.44
C GLU A 182 -11.76 -3.65 2.88
N ALA A 183 -10.92 -3.20 3.82
CA ALA A 183 -11.37 -3.00 5.21
C ALA A 183 -12.53 -1.99 5.30
N ASP A 184 -12.55 -0.98 4.41
CA ASP A 184 -13.60 0.04 4.37
C ASP A 184 -14.97 -0.54 3.98
N ALA A 185 -14.99 -1.65 3.24
CA ALA A 185 -16.23 -2.36 2.90
C ALA A 185 -16.83 -3.11 4.11
N VAL A 186 -16.03 -3.36 5.16
CA VAL A 186 -16.38 -4.21 6.31
C VAL A 186 -16.49 -3.41 7.62
N GLY A 187 -15.79 -2.28 7.72
CA GLY A 187 -15.76 -1.45 8.93
C GLY A 187 -15.10 -2.16 10.11
N VAL A 188 -15.64 -1.98 11.33
CA VAL A 188 -15.05 -2.60 12.53
C VAL A 188 -15.19 -4.14 12.53
N LEU A 189 -16.08 -4.68 11.70
CA LEU A 189 -16.30 -6.12 11.55
C LEU A 189 -15.09 -6.83 10.93
N ALA A 190 -14.16 -6.08 10.33
CA ALA A 190 -12.86 -6.55 9.90
C ALA A 190 -12.01 -7.07 11.08
N GLY A 191 -12.27 -6.59 12.29
CA GLY A 191 -11.62 -7.06 13.52
C GLY A 191 -11.90 -8.53 13.86
N ALA A 192 -12.96 -9.10 13.29
CA ALA A 192 -13.30 -10.52 13.43
C ALA A 192 -12.74 -11.41 12.34
N ALA A 193 -11.99 -10.88 11.36
CA ALA A 193 -11.58 -11.62 10.16
C ALA A 193 -10.89 -12.98 10.46
N ARG A 194 -10.27 -13.12 11.63
CA ARG A 194 -9.56 -14.32 12.09
C ARG A 194 -10.33 -15.19 13.08
N LEU A 195 -11.59 -14.87 13.36
CA LEU A 195 -12.50 -15.66 14.21
C LEU A 195 -13.26 -16.69 13.37
N ASP A 196 -13.66 -17.80 13.99
CA ASP A 196 -14.17 -19.03 13.35
C ASP A 196 -15.32 -18.84 12.34
N TRP A 197 -16.10 -17.75 12.47
CA TRP A 197 -17.22 -17.50 11.54
C TRP A 197 -16.75 -17.23 10.10
N TYR A 198 -15.69 -16.44 9.89
CA TYR A 198 -15.20 -16.16 8.53
C TYR A 198 -14.65 -17.40 7.81
N PRO A 199 -13.71 -18.18 8.35
CA PRO A 199 -13.23 -19.37 7.66
C PRO A 199 -14.38 -20.34 7.35
N PHE A 200 -15.36 -20.48 8.26
CA PHE A 200 -16.58 -21.26 8.00
C PHE A 200 -17.38 -20.73 6.79
N VAL A 201 -17.56 -19.41 6.68
CA VAL A 201 -18.28 -18.79 5.57
C VAL A 201 -17.53 -18.99 4.25
N PHE A 202 -16.21 -18.79 4.23
CA PHE A 202 -15.40 -19.00 3.03
C PHE A 202 -15.40 -20.47 2.59
N GLU A 203 -15.21 -21.40 3.52
CA GLU A 203 -15.28 -22.85 3.27
C GLU A 203 -16.64 -23.23 2.67
N ARG A 204 -17.73 -22.76 3.29
CA ARG A 204 -19.09 -23.04 2.79
C ARG A 204 -19.38 -22.39 1.44
N ALA A 205 -18.85 -21.20 1.17
CA ALA A 205 -19.09 -20.47 -0.08
C ALA A 205 -18.35 -21.06 -1.27
N LEU A 206 -17.09 -21.47 -1.06
CA LEU A 206 -16.13 -21.77 -2.12
C LEU A 206 -15.80 -23.27 -2.23
N GLY A 207 -15.99 -24.04 -1.16
CA GLY A 207 -15.63 -25.46 -1.13
C GLY A 207 -14.12 -25.68 -1.13
N PRO A 208 -13.61 -26.81 -1.67
CA PRO A 208 -12.18 -27.10 -1.70
C PRO A 208 -11.35 -25.97 -2.33
N GLY A 209 -10.31 -25.49 -1.63
CA GLY A 209 -9.46 -24.38 -2.06
C GLY A 209 -9.91 -22.99 -1.59
N TRP A 210 -10.87 -22.92 -0.66
CA TRP A 210 -11.35 -21.67 -0.05
C TRP A 210 -10.23 -20.91 0.69
N GLU A 211 -9.22 -21.63 1.19
CA GLU A 211 -8.15 -21.11 2.03
C GLU A 211 -7.42 -19.96 1.34
N ALA A 212 -7.14 -20.07 0.03
CA ALA A 212 -6.46 -19.02 -0.71
C ALA A 212 -7.27 -17.70 -0.77
N SER A 213 -8.60 -17.79 -0.88
CA SER A 213 -9.48 -16.61 -0.88
C SER A 213 -9.63 -16.02 0.52
N TYR A 214 -9.68 -16.86 1.55
CA TYR A 214 -9.72 -16.43 2.94
C TYR A 214 -8.41 -15.76 3.36
N ASP A 215 -7.27 -16.34 2.99
CA ASP A 215 -5.95 -15.76 3.25
C ASP A 215 -5.82 -14.39 2.57
N ALA A 216 -6.32 -14.24 1.33
CA ALA A 216 -6.38 -12.94 0.64
C ALA A 216 -7.27 -11.93 1.40
N PHE A 217 -8.45 -12.35 1.87
CA PHE A 217 -9.32 -11.50 2.69
C PHE A 217 -8.65 -11.05 3.99
N VAL A 218 -8.04 -11.98 4.73
CA VAL A 218 -7.33 -11.67 5.97
C VAL A 218 -6.13 -10.75 5.70
N ALA A 219 -5.41 -10.96 4.60
CA ALA A 219 -4.24 -10.17 4.23
C ALA A 219 -4.57 -8.77 3.69
N GLN A 220 -5.76 -8.55 3.12
CA GLN A 220 -6.15 -7.25 2.56
C GLN A 220 -7.02 -6.44 3.51
N ALA A 221 -8.01 -7.08 4.13
CA ALA A 221 -9.05 -6.42 4.92
C ALA A 221 -9.01 -6.78 6.42
N GLY A 222 -8.36 -7.87 6.81
CA GLY A 222 -8.38 -8.37 8.18
C GLY A 222 -7.66 -7.46 9.17
N MET A 223 -8.36 -7.03 10.23
CA MET A 223 -7.82 -6.13 11.26
C MET A 223 -7.58 -6.86 12.60
N PRO A 224 -6.54 -6.51 13.37
CA PRO A 224 -5.38 -5.71 12.96
C PRO A 224 -4.60 -6.40 11.82
N ILE A 225 -3.96 -5.61 10.97
CA ILE A 225 -3.29 -6.08 9.73
C ILE A 225 -2.04 -6.92 10.01
N GLU A 226 -1.30 -6.62 11.08
CA GLU A 226 -0.03 -7.29 11.40
C GLU A 226 -0.16 -8.16 12.67
N PRO A 227 -0.56 -9.44 12.56
CA PRO A 227 -0.73 -10.30 13.74
C PRO A 227 0.59 -10.59 14.48
N ALA A 228 1.74 -10.39 13.84
CA ALA A 228 3.06 -10.57 14.43
C ALA A 228 3.41 -9.49 15.47
N THR A 229 2.83 -8.29 15.31
CA THR A 229 3.08 -7.10 16.14
C THR A 229 1.83 -6.65 16.90
N HIS A 230 0.64 -7.07 16.46
CA HIS A 230 -0.66 -6.79 17.09
C HIS A 230 -1.46 -8.05 17.33
N THR A 231 -2.04 -8.21 18.51
CA THR A 231 -2.86 -9.39 18.82
C THR A 231 -4.25 -9.24 18.18
N PRO A 232 -4.72 -10.19 17.36
CA PRO A 232 -6.10 -10.20 16.89
C PRO A 232 -7.11 -10.27 18.05
N PHE A 233 -8.31 -9.74 17.85
CA PHE A 233 -9.33 -9.83 18.88
C PHE A 233 -9.68 -11.28 19.21
N THR A 234 -9.86 -11.55 20.50
CA THR A 234 -10.62 -12.73 20.93
C THR A 234 -12.10 -12.54 20.61
N GLN A 235 -12.88 -13.63 20.57
CA GLN A 235 -14.34 -13.54 20.37
C GLN A 235 -15.00 -12.60 21.40
N ALA A 236 -14.61 -12.68 22.67
CA ALA A 236 -15.19 -11.84 23.72
C ALA A 236 -14.88 -10.34 23.55
N GLU A 237 -13.68 -10.00 23.10
CA GLU A 237 -13.31 -8.62 22.80
C GLU A 237 -14.07 -8.10 21.58
N PHE A 238 -14.15 -8.91 20.52
CA PHE A 238 -14.93 -8.59 19.34
C PHE A 238 -16.42 -8.39 19.67
N ASP A 239 -16.99 -9.24 20.52
CA ASP A 239 -18.40 -9.14 20.93
C ASP A 239 -18.71 -7.78 21.57
N VAL A 240 -17.81 -7.27 22.43
CA VAL A 240 -17.94 -5.95 23.07
C VAL A 240 -17.87 -4.84 22.03
N VAL A 241 -16.86 -4.86 21.16
CA VAL A 241 -16.65 -3.83 20.15
C VAL A 241 -17.81 -3.82 19.15
N ALA A 242 -18.16 -4.98 18.58
CA ALA A 242 -19.24 -5.11 17.62
C ALA A 242 -20.59 -4.68 18.22
N GLU A 243 -20.92 -5.09 19.46
CA GLU A 243 -22.16 -4.66 20.10
C GLU A 243 -22.21 -3.14 20.28
N TRP A 244 -21.11 -2.49 20.68
CA TRP A 244 -21.07 -1.04 20.82
C TRP A 244 -21.30 -0.30 19.50
N PHE A 245 -20.65 -0.75 18.44
CA PHE A 245 -20.82 -0.18 17.10
C PHE A 245 -22.24 -0.37 16.57
N LEU A 246 -22.81 -1.57 16.70
CA LEU A 246 -24.17 -1.89 16.25
C LEU A 246 -25.27 -1.18 17.07
N ARG A 247 -24.95 -0.62 18.23
CA ARG A 247 -25.83 0.30 18.99
C ARG A 247 -25.68 1.78 18.60
N GLY A 248 -24.84 2.09 17.64
CA GLY A 248 -24.58 3.47 17.18
C GLY A 248 -23.56 4.23 18.01
N VAL A 249 -22.59 3.51 18.61
CA VAL A 249 -21.50 4.02 19.46
C VAL A 249 -21.97 5.01 20.55
N PRO A 250 -22.96 4.64 21.38
CA PRO A 250 -23.48 5.52 22.44
C PRO A 250 -22.36 5.90 23.42
N ASN A 251 -22.47 7.09 24.04
CA ASN A 251 -21.51 7.65 25.00
C ASN A 251 -20.08 7.91 24.47
N VAL A 252 -19.82 7.83 23.16
CA VAL A 252 -18.50 8.17 22.59
C VAL A 252 -18.06 9.59 22.95
N GLU A 253 -18.99 10.55 23.01
CA GLU A 253 -18.71 11.93 23.39
C GLU A 253 -18.42 12.12 24.88
N ALA A 254 -18.81 11.16 25.73
CA ALA A 254 -18.53 11.21 27.17
C ALA A 254 -17.13 10.67 27.49
N VAL A 255 -16.65 9.70 26.72
CA VAL A 255 -15.34 9.05 26.94
C VAL A 255 -14.22 9.74 26.17
N LEU A 256 -14.42 9.98 24.87
CA LEU A 256 -13.39 10.63 24.03
C LEU A 256 -13.52 12.15 24.10
N PRO A 257 -12.42 12.91 24.24
CA PRO A 257 -12.47 14.37 24.26
C PRO A 257 -12.90 14.93 22.90
N GLN A 258 -13.35 16.19 22.89
CA GLN A 258 -13.38 16.94 21.65
C GLN A 258 -11.94 17.23 21.22
N ASP A 259 -11.67 17.07 19.94
CA ASP A 259 -10.38 17.32 19.34
C ASP A 259 -10.57 18.38 18.23
N PRO A 260 -10.70 19.66 18.61
CA PRO A 260 -11.08 20.71 17.67
C PRO A 260 -9.98 20.90 16.62
N PRO A 261 -10.36 21.20 15.37
CA PRO A 261 -9.41 21.32 14.28
C PRO A 261 -8.33 22.37 14.57
N PRO A 262 -7.10 22.18 14.02
CA PRO A 262 -6.17 23.29 13.91
C PRO A 262 -6.80 24.43 13.08
N ASP A 263 -6.31 25.65 13.28
CA ASP A 263 -6.78 26.84 12.55
C ASP A 263 -6.82 26.64 11.02
N VAL A 264 -7.66 27.43 10.34
CA VAL A 264 -7.73 27.51 8.87
C VAL A 264 -6.32 27.53 8.25
N CYS A 265 -6.07 26.67 7.27
CA CYS A 265 -4.78 26.59 6.60
C CYS A 265 -4.34 27.96 6.07
N ARG A 266 -3.16 28.39 6.48
CA ARG A 266 -2.50 29.59 5.95
C ARG A 266 -1.22 29.16 5.25
N PRO A 267 -1.10 29.39 3.94
CA PRO A 267 0.08 28.95 3.21
C PRO A 267 1.30 29.69 3.74
N SER A 268 2.40 28.96 3.93
CA SER A 268 3.66 29.53 4.35
C SER A 268 4.82 28.71 3.79
N ALA A 269 5.88 29.39 3.37
CA ALA A 269 7.17 28.78 3.09
C ALA A 269 8.22 29.72 3.65
N THR A 270 8.98 29.25 4.63
CA THR A 270 10.05 30.08 5.21
C THR A 270 11.26 30.12 4.26
N PRO A 271 12.16 31.11 4.39
CA PRO A 271 13.40 31.15 3.61
C PRO A 271 14.28 29.89 3.76
N ALA A 272 14.08 29.11 4.83
CA ALA A 272 14.78 27.85 5.03
C ALA A 272 14.44 26.81 3.94
N VAL A 273 13.22 26.85 3.37
CA VAL A 273 12.85 25.96 2.26
C VAL A 273 13.67 26.29 1.01
N ALA A 274 13.76 27.58 0.64
CA ALA A 274 14.56 28.01 -0.50
C ALA A 274 16.05 27.68 -0.33
N ALA A 275 16.60 27.90 0.87
CA ALA A 275 17.99 27.57 1.17
C ALA A 275 18.26 26.06 1.06
N HIS A 276 17.34 25.24 1.57
CA HIS A 276 17.42 23.78 1.49
C HIS A 276 17.36 23.28 0.04
N VAL A 277 16.41 23.77 -0.76
CA VAL A 277 16.29 23.41 -2.19
C VAL A 277 17.54 23.80 -2.98
N ALA A 278 18.09 24.98 -2.71
CA ALA A 278 19.34 25.41 -3.35
C ALA A 278 20.52 24.48 -3.01
N GLU A 279 20.59 23.99 -1.77
CA GLU A 279 21.56 22.97 -1.36
C GLU A 279 21.31 21.64 -2.10
N MET A 280 20.09 21.11 -2.05
CA MET A 280 19.74 19.81 -2.64
C MET A 280 19.87 19.78 -4.16
N THR A 281 19.70 20.92 -4.83
CA THR A 281 20.00 21.04 -6.27
C THR A 281 21.47 20.76 -6.58
N ALA A 282 22.38 21.13 -5.67
CA ALA A 282 23.82 20.98 -5.84
C ALA A 282 24.37 19.66 -5.26
N THR A 283 23.83 19.21 -4.13
CA THR A 283 24.40 18.10 -3.34
C THR A 283 23.39 17.03 -2.93
N GLY A 284 22.12 17.18 -3.30
CA GLY A 284 21.08 16.19 -3.03
C GLY A 284 21.21 14.95 -3.92
N TRP A 285 20.36 13.94 -3.67
CA TRP A 285 20.42 12.67 -4.40
C TRP A 285 20.24 12.81 -5.91
N GLY A 286 19.43 13.77 -6.37
CA GLY A 286 19.32 14.04 -7.81
C GLY A 286 20.65 14.44 -8.45
N ALA A 287 21.46 15.25 -7.75
CA ALA A 287 22.79 15.62 -8.18
C ALA A 287 23.78 14.46 -8.06
N ILE A 288 23.79 13.78 -6.91
CA ILE A 288 24.70 12.65 -6.64
C ILE A 288 24.49 11.51 -7.64
N ASN A 289 23.25 11.12 -7.90
CA ASN A 289 22.94 10.02 -8.82
C ASN A 289 23.38 10.35 -10.26
N ARG A 290 23.18 11.60 -10.69
CA ARG A 290 23.68 12.06 -11.99
C ARG A 290 25.21 12.03 -12.04
N ASP A 291 25.88 12.52 -11.00
CA ASP A 291 27.34 12.59 -10.94
C ASP A 291 27.97 11.18 -10.84
N ASN A 292 27.27 10.22 -10.21
CA ASN A 292 27.61 8.80 -10.17
C ASN A 292 27.31 8.08 -11.50
N GLY A 293 26.69 8.74 -12.47
CA GLY A 293 26.34 8.14 -13.75
C GLY A 293 25.23 7.09 -13.66
N LEU A 294 24.32 7.21 -12.68
CA LEU A 294 23.16 6.32 -12.57
C LEU A 294 22.35 6.37 -13.87
N LEU A 295 22.25 5.23 -14.55
CA LEU A 295 21.58 5.14 -15.84
C LEU A 295 20.06 5.13 -15.63
N MET A 296 19.41 6.24 -15.94
CA MET A 296 17.96 6.36 -15.87
C MET A 296 17.28 5.54 -16.98
N HIS A 297 16.24 4.79 -16.62
CA HIS A 297 15.46 4.00 -17.56
C HIS A 297 14.87 4.89 -18.69
N GLY A 298 14.95 4.43 -19.94
CA GLY A 298 14.45 5.19 -21.08
C GLY A 298 15.27 6.45 -21.46
N CYS A 299 16.46 6.64 -20.90
CA CYS A 299 17.35 7.77 -21.20
C CYS A 299 18.58 7.39 -22.06
N ALA A 300 18.68 6.14 -22.54
CA ALA A 300 19.79 5.72 -23.38
C ALA A 300 19.88 6.60 -24.66
N GLY A 301 21.00 7.32 -24.81
CA GLY A 301 21.21 8.24 -25.93
C GLY A 301 20.53 9.61 -25.81
N ALA A 302 19.85 9.90 -24.69
CA ALA A 302 19.26 11.20 -24.42
C ALA A 302 20.35 12.26 -24.12
N ALA A 303 20.18 13.47 -24.65
CA ALA A 303 21.10 14.59 -24.38
C ALA A 303 20.80 15.29 -23.05
N SER A 304 19.56 15.24 -22.60
CA SER A 304 19.08 15.79 -21.34
C SER A 304 17.99 14.91 -20.73
N PRO A 305 17.67 15.05 -19.42
CA PRO A 305 16.55 14.34 -18.81
C PRO A 305 15.22 14.53 -19.53
N ARG A 306 14.96 15.71 -20.13
CA ARG A 306 13.72 15.96 -20.90
C ARG A 306 13.61 15.12 -22.18
N ASP A 307 14.74 14.63 -22.71
CA ASP A 307 14.78 13.80 -23.92
C ASP A 307 14.62 12.31 -23.62
N CYS A 308 14.57 11.91 -22.35
CA CYS A 308 14.20 10.56 -21.96
C CYS A 308 12.79 10.23 -22.45
N PHE A 309 12.53 8.95 -22.68
CA PHE A 309 11.23 8.45 -23.20
C PHE A 309 10.79 9.09 -24.52
N ALA A 310 11.69 9.70 -25.29
CA ALA A 310 11.36 10.27 -26.59
C ALA A 310 10.70 9.25 -27.54
N THR A 311 11.09 7.97 -27.43
CA THR A 311 10.56 6.83 -28.18
C THR A 311 9.27 6.24 -27.59
N ALA A 312 8.92 6.57 -26.34
CA ALA A 312 7.71 6.08 -25.71
C ALA A 312 6.48 6.82 -26.29
N PRO A 313 5.34 6.13 -26.48
CA PRO A 313 4.12 6.75 -26.99
C PRO A 313 3.68 7.94 -26.11
N ARG A 314 3.33 9.06 -26.74
CA ARG A 314 2.81 10.24 -26.04
C ARG A 314 1.32 10.11 -25.77
N VAL A 315 0.87 10.51 -24.59
CA VAL A 315 -0.53 10.44 -24.15
C VAL A 315 -1.16 11.82 -24.10
N THR A 316 -1.57 12.35 -25.25
CA THR A 316 -2.07 13.74 -25.35
C THR A 316 -3.44 13.96 -24.75
N ALA A 317 -4.26 12.90 -24.58
CA ALA A 317 -5.64 13.01 -24.10
C ALA A 317 -5.74 13.54 -22.66
N TRP A 318 -4.67 13.40 -21.88
CA TRP A 318 -4.63 13.68 -20.45
C TRP A 318 -3.67 14.82 -20.10
N GLU A 319 -3.01 15.43 -21.08
CA GLU A 319 -2.03 16.49 -20.86
C GLU A 319 -2.72 17.81 -20.48
N VAL A 320 -2.06 18.56 -19.59
CA VAL A 320 -2.40 19.96 -19.31
C VAL A 320 -1.48 20.85 -20.13
N ALA A 321 -2.06 21.75 -20.92
CA ALA A 321 -1.30 22.66 -21.78
C ALA A 321 -0.28 23.48 -20.95
N GLY A 322 1.00 23.39 -21.34
CA GLY A 322 2.10 24.09 -20.67
C GLY A 322 2.61 23.42 -19.38
N ALA A 323 2.00 22.33 -18.92
CA ALA A 323 2.46 21.61 -17.74
C ALA A 323 3.55 20.58 -18.05
N GLY A 324 3.63 20.07 -19.28
CA GLY A 324 4.56 19.01 -19.68
C GLY A 324 3.97 18.07 -20.72
N SER A 325 4.66 16.97 -20.98
CA SER A 325 4.21 15.84 -21.80
C SER A 325 4.02 14.57 -20.97
N LEU A 326 3.09 13.72 -21.40
CA LEU A 326 2.83 12.42 -20.80
C LEU A 326 3.29 11.29 -21.73
N ARG A 327 3.95 10.27 -21.19
CA ARG A 327 4.50 9.12 -21.91
C ARG A 327 3.98 7.82 -21.33
N TRP A 328 3.41 6.98 -22.17
CA TRP A 328 2.98 5.64 -21.76
C TRP A 328 4.19 4.72 -21.62
N LEU A 329 4.34 4.06 -20.47
CA LEU A 329 5.46 3.16 -20.20
C LEU A 329 5.05 1.69 -20.20
N TYR A 330 3.95 1.34 -19.52
CA TYR A 330 3.54 -0.04 -19.32
C TYR A 330 2.04 -0.14 -19.05
N ALA A 331 1.43 -1.28 -19.37
CA ALA A 331 0.08 -1.63 -18.96
C ALA A 331 0.08 -3.01 -18.32
N TYR A 332 -0.68 -3.16 -17.22
CA TYR A 332 -0.77 -4.41 -16.46
C TYR A 332 -2.23 -4.71 -16.13
N SER A 333 -2.50 -5.98 -15.78
CA SER A 333 -3.85 -6.49 -15.55
C SER A 333 -4.26 -6.54 -14.09
N SER A 334 -3.29 -6.65 -13.18
CA SER A 334 -3.55 -6.60 -11.74
C SER A 334 -3.94 -5.19 -11.33
N ARG A 335 -4.66 -5.08 -10.22
CA ARG A 335 -5.06 -3.80 -9.65
C ARG A 335 -4.15 -3.40 -8.49
N SER A 336 -3.74 -2.14 -8.47
CA SER A 336 -2.99 -1.55 -7.36
C SER A 336 -3.95 -0.95 -6.34
N SER A 337 -4.09 -1.57 -5.18
CA SER A 337 -4.99 -1.08 -4.12
C SER A 337 -4.30 -0.17 -3.11
N PHE A 338 -2.97 -0.11 -3.14
CA PHE A 338 -2.18 0.72 -2.23
C PHE A 338 -1.13 1.53 -2.99
N TRP A 339 -0.22 2.18 -2.27
CA TRP A 339 0.70 3.12 -2.89
C TRP A 339 1.61 2.45 -3.91
N THR A 340 2.01 3.26 -4.89
CA THR A 340 2.98 2.90 -5.93
C THR A 340 4.23 3.73 -5.78
N ARG A 341 5.41 3.12 -5.93
CA ARG A 341 6.71 3.80 -5.95
C ARG A 341 7.63 3.20 -7.00
N SER A 342 8.65 3.94 -7.40
CA SER A 342 9.67 3.45 -8.34
C SER A 342 11.06 3.52 -7.74
N SER A 343 11.96 2.70 -8.26
CA SER A 343 13.40 2.82 -8.02
C SER A 343 13.91 4.19 -8.45
N ALA A 344 15.05 4.62 -7.90
CA ALA A 344 15.63 5.93 -8.18
C ALA A 344 15.98 6.10 -9.68
N ASP A 345 16.44 5.02 -10.32
CA ASP A 345 16.69 4.94 -11.76
C ASP A 345 15.42 4.81 -12.62
N GLY A 346 14.26 4.59 -11.99
CA GLY A 346 12.96 4.39 -12.61
C GLY A 346 12.83 3.12 -13.45
N ARG A 347 13.70 2.12 -13.28
CA ARG A 347 13.56 0.81 -13.93
C ARG A 347 12.42 -0.01 -13.32
N PHE A 348 12.32 -0.01 -12.00
CA PHE A 348 11.33 -0.81 -11.28
C PHE A 348 10.19 0.09 -10.80
N VAL A 349 8.95 -0.36 -10.98
CA VAL A 349 7.76 0.26 -10.39
C VAL A 349 7.09 -0.80 -9.54
N ALA A 350 6.90 -0.53 -8.26
CA ALA A 350 6.27 -1.44 -7.33
C ALA A 350 4.92 -0.90 -6.90
N HIS A 351 3.96 -1.81 -6.71
CA HIS A 351 2.60 -1.50 -6.32
C HIS A 351 2.17 -2.43 -5.19
N GLY A 352 1.52 -1.88 -4.16
CA GLY A 352 0.77 -2.67 -3.20
C GLY A 352 -0.58 -3.10 -3.77
N GLY A 353 -1.00 -4.31 -3.44
CA GLY A 353 -2.19 -4.92 -4.03
C GLY A 353 -1.93 -5.51 -5.42
N GLY A 354 -2.71 -6.54 -5.76
CA GLY A 354 -2.55 -7.36 -6.96
C GLY A 354 -3.24 -8.71 -6.81
N ASP A 355 -3.05 -9.61 -7.78
CA ASP A 355 -3.77 -10.89 -7.85
C ASP A 355 -3.60 -11.71 -6.55
N GLY A 356 -4.72 -12.06 -5.91
CA GLY A 356 -4.73 -12.82 -4.66
C GLY A 356 -4.20 -12.04 -3.44
N GLY A 357 -4.22 -10.70 -3.47
CA GLY A 357 -3.74 -9.84 -2.38
C GLY A 357 -2.24 -9.75 -2.23
N ARG A 358 -1.51 -10.14 -3.29
CA ARG A 358 -0.06 -10.02 -3.37
C ARG A 358 0.32 -8.76 -4.13
N SER A 359 1.44 -8.19 -3.72
CA SER A 359 2.00 -7.01 -4.35
C SER A 359 2.88 -7.38 -5.55
N THR A 360 3.29 -6.40 -6.35
CA THR A 360 4.07 -6.65 -7.57
C THR A 360 5.16 -5.61 -7.82
N PHE A 361 6.18 -6.02 -8.57
CA PHE A 361 7.13 -5.14 -9.24
C PHE A 361 6.96 -5.28 -10.75
N ILE A 362 7.02 -4.16 -11.46
CA ILE A 362 7.14 -4.07 -12.91
C ILE A 362 8.59 -3.75 -13.22
N ASP A 363 9.27 -4.66 -13.91
CA ASP A 363 10.59 -4.40 -14.50
C ASP A 363 10.38 -3.82 -15.90
N LEU A 364 10.41 -2.49 -16.01
CA LEU A 364 10.14 -1.78 -17.26
C LEU A 364 11.19 -2.06 -18.34
N GLN A 365 12.40 -2.47 -17.94
CA GLN A 365 13.46 -2.80 -18.88
C GLN A 365 13.22 -4.16 -19.53
N GLU A 366 12.86 -5.16 -18.73
CA GLU A 366 12.63 -6.54 -19.20
C GLU A 366 11.16 -6.79 -19.58
N ASN A 367 10.31 -5.76 -19.49
CA ASN A 367 8.88 -5.80 -19.83
C ASN A 367 8.12 -6.95 -19.13
N ARG A 368 8.37 -7.14 -17.82
CA ARG A 368 7.80 -8.26 -17.03
C ARG A 368 7.31 -7.82 -15.66
N VAL A 369 6.40 -8.60 -15.10
CA VAL A 369 5.90 -8.47 -13.73
C VAL A 369 6.57 -9.52 -12.84
N ILE A 370 6.96 -9.12 -11.62
CA ILE A 370 7.52 -9.95 -10.56
C ILE A 370 6.54 -9.90 -9.39
N GLY A 371 6.04 -11.04 -8.96
CA GLY A 371 5.20 -11.10 -7.76
C GLY A 371 5.99 -10.75 -6.49
N ALA A 372 5.31 -10.33 -5.44
CA ALA A 372 5.90 -10.11 -4.12
C ALA A 372 4.98 -10.68 -3.04
N ASN A 373 5.53 -11.48 -2.11
CA ASN A 373 4.81 -11.99 -0.95
C ASN A 373 4.71 -10.92 0.15
N ALA A 374 4.16 -9.77 -0.23
CA ALA A 374 3.85 -8.63 0.62
C ALA A 374 2.51 -8.05 0.18
N SER A 375 1.92 -7.19 0.99
CA SER A 375 0.52 -6.76 0.82
C SER A 375 0.37 -5.29 0.47
N TYR A 376 1.21 -4.41 1.02
CA TYR A 376 0.97 -2.97 1.07
C TYR A 376 2.09 -2.16 0.42
N ASP A 377 2.58 -1.12 1.09
CA ASP A 377 3.31 -0.07 0.42
C ASP A 377 4.76 -0.46 0.12
N PRO A 378 5.21 -0.21 -1.12
CA PRO A 378 6.63 -0.20 -1.44
C PRO A 378 7.25 1.17 -1.20
N SER A 379 8.54 1.19 -0.89
CA SER A 379 9.37 2.40 -0.96
C SER A 379 10.79 2.04 -1.38
N PHE A 380 11.44 2.88 -2.19
CA PHE A 380 12.80 2.64 -2.68
C PHE A 380 13.77 3.64 -2.06
N PHE A 381 14.97 3.18 -1.74
CA PHE A 381 16.04 4.08 -1.33
C PHE A 381 16.50 4.94 -2.51
N PRO A 382 16.79 6.23 -2.26
CA PRO A 382 17.10 7.19 -3.32
C PRO A 382 18.48 6.95 -3.96
N ASP A 383 19.32 6.12 -3.37
CA ASP A 383 20.63 5.73 -3.88
C ASP A 383 20.60 4.45 -4.71
N ASN A 384 19.40 3.91 -4.98
CA ASN A 384 19.18 2.67 -5.74
C ASN A 384 19.78 1.42 -5.06
N SER A 385 20.09 1.49 -3.76
CA SER A 385 20.70 0.38 -3.01
C SER A 385 19.68 -0.71 -2.63
N GLY A 386 18.42 -0.32 -2.43
CA GLY A 386 17.42 -1.23 -1.89
C GLY A 386 16.02 -0.64 -1.87
N PHE A 387 15.13 -1.42 -1.29
CA PHE A 387 13.72 -1.07 -1.12
C PHE A 387 13.18 -1.67 0.17
N VAL A 388 12.02 -1.17 0.57
CA VAL A 388 11.18 -1.75 1.61
C VAL A 388 9.82 -2.10 1.04
N PHE A 389 9.20 -3.15 1.58
CA PHE A 389 7.83 -3.56 1.30
C PHE A 389 7.12 -3.96 2.58
N GLN A 390 5.86 -3.56 2.74
CA GLN A 390 5.04 -3.96 3.88
C GLN A 390 4.19 -5.21 3.64
N GLY A 391 4.20 -6.14 4.59
CA GLY A 391 3.30 -7.30 4.58
C GLY A 391 3.62 -8.31 5.69
N GLY A 392 2.97 -8.20 6.85
CA GLY A 392 3.32 -9.02 8.02
C GLY A 392 4.61 -8.56 8.71
N GLY A 393 4.98 -7.29 8.51
CA GLY A 393 6.21 -6.64 8.92
C GLY A 393 6.84 -5.86 7.76
N ALA A 394 7.83 -5.02 8.07
CA ALA A 394 8.58 -4.27 7.07
C ALA A 394 9.74 -5.12 6.55
N HIS A 395 9.74 -5.41 5.25
CA HIS A 395 10.78 -6.19 4.58
C HIS A 395 11.74 -5.27 3.84
N PHE A 396 12.99 -5.18 4.30
CA PHE A 396 14.04 -4.41 3.66
C PHE A 396 14.93 -5.31 2.83
N CYS A 397 15.12 -5.01 1.56
CA CYS A 397 15.92 -5.82 0.67
C CYS A 397 16.90 -4.97 -0.14
N GLU A 398 18.06 -5.54 -0.48
CA GLU A 398 18.86 -4.99 -1.57
C GLU A 398 18.11 -5.04 -2.90
N GLN A 399 18.29 -4.01 -3.74
CA GLN A 399 17.61 -3.93 -5.04
C GLN A 399 18.09 -5.03 -6.01
N SER A 400 19.28 -5.58 -5.77
CA SER A 400 19.88 -6.69 -6.51
C SER A 400 18.98 -7.93 -6.57
N VAL A 401 18.12 -8.12 -5.57
CA VAL A 401 17.12 -9.21 -5.50
C VAL A 401 16.20 -9.22 -6.71
N LEU A 402 15.84 -8.06 -7.28
CA LEU A 402 14.93 -7.96 -8.42
C LEU A 402 15.53 -8.46 -9.75
N THR A 403 16.86 -8.64 -9.80
CA THR A 403 17.60 -9.00 -11.01
C THR A 403 18.36 -10.33 -10.88
N THR A 404 18.72 -10.72 -9.67
CA THR A 404 19.52 -11.92 -9.41
C THR A 404 18.71 -13.17 -9.75
N GLY A 405 19.15 -13.92 -10.76
CA GLY A 405 18.48 -15.15 -11.19
C GLY A 405 17.13 -14.94 -11.89
N SER A 406 16.80 -13.70 -12.29
CA SER A 406 15.55 -13.34 -12.99
C SER A 406 14.28 -13.87 -12.27
N PRO A 407 14.02 -13.45 -11.03
CA PRO A 407 12.95 -14.03 -10.22
C PRO A 407 11.58 -13.71 -10.81
N THR A 408 10.64 -14.64 -10.69
CA THR A 408 9.23 -14.42 -10.98
C THR A 408 8.43 -14.00 -9.74
N THR A 409 8.97 -14.22 -8.54
CA THR A 409 8.37 -13.81 -7.26
C THR A 409 9.46 -13.53 -6.23
N ILE A 410 9.28 -12.46 -5.45
CA ILE A 410 10.07 -12.14 -4.26
C ILE A 410 9.33 -12.66 -3.03
N THR A 411 9.99 -13.48 -2.24
CA THR A 411 9.41 -14.14 -1.06
C THR A 411 9.75 -13.44 0.24
N PHE A 412 10.72 -12.51 0.22
CA PHE A 412 11.34 -11.84 1.37
C PHE A 412 12.14 -12.79 2.28
N ASN A 413 12.39 -14.01 1.84
CA ASN A 413 13.33 -14.95 2.47
C ASN A 413 14.70 -14.98 1.76
N GLU A 414 14.90 -14.11 0.77
CA GLU A 414 16.17 -13.99 0.06
C GLU A 414 17.27 -13.54 1.05
N PRO A 415 18.52 -14.01 0.90
CA PRO A 415 19.61 -13.66 1.82
C PRO A 415 19.90 -12.17 1.96
N GLN A 416 19.50 -11.37 0.97
CA GLN A 416 19.66 -9.92 0.95
C GLN A 416 18.46 -9.16 1.55
N CYS A 417 17.48 -9.88 2.11
CA CYS A 417 16.30 -9.33 2.75
C CYS A 417 16.34 -9.51 4.27
N GLU A 418 15.86 -8.51 5.00
CA GLU A 418 15.65 -8.53 6.43
C GLU A 418 14.21 -8.09 6.75
N THR A 419 13.54 -8.81 7.63
CA THR A 419 12.21 -8.44 8.13
C THR A 419 12.33 -7.88 9.54
N ASN A 420 11.74 -6.72 9.80
CA ASN A 420 11.61 -6.20 11.16
C ASN A 420 10.20 -5.72 11.47
N GLY A 421 9.80 -5.85 12.74
CA GLY A 421 8.50 -5.39 13.26
C GLY A 421 8.58 -4.07 14.02
N VAL A 422 9.68 -3.31 13.87
CA VAL A 422 9.87 -2.02 14.57
C VAL A 422 9.35 -0.86 13.73
N VAL A 423 9.48 -0.97 12.41
CA VAL A 423 8.89 -0.01 11.47
C VAL A 423 7.42 -0.37 11.31
N GLY A 424 6.55 0.51 11.81
CA GLY A 424 5.11 0.33 11.66
C GLY A 424 4.66 0.48 10.21
N LEU A 425 3.43 0.04 9.96
CA LEU A 425 2.76 0.07 8.67
C LEU A 425 2.74 1.48 8.03
N TYR A 426 2.67 1.52 6.70
CA TYR A 426 2.54 2.73 5.87
C TYR A 426 3.73 3.70 5.93
N GLU A 427 4.94 3.15 5.86
CA GLU A 427 6.22 3.85 5.92
C GLU A 427 6.65 4.52 4.61
N HIS A 428 7.61 5.44 4.75
CA HIS A 428 8.39 5.96 3.64
C HIS A 428 9.88 5.97 4.01
N VAL A 429 10.76 5.73 3.05
CA VAL A 429 12.20 5.71 3.32
C VAL A 429 12.96 6.88 2.68
N GLY A 430 14.13 7.17 3.26
CA GLY A 430 15.12 8.09 2.73
C GLY A 430 16.53 7.63 3.08
N ALA A 431 17.54 8.22 2.45
CA ALA A 431 18.95 7.95 2.74
C ALA A 431 19.69 9.24 3.04
N SER A 432 20.46 9.28 4.12
CA SER A 432 21.27 10.45 4.43
C SER A 432 22.40 10.60 3.41
N LEU A 433 22.68 11.84 3.01
CA LEU A 433 23.78 12.15 2.08
C LEU A 433 25.14 11.79 2.68
N GLY A 434 26.14 11.52 1.83
CA GLY A 434 27.53 11.32 2.24
C GLY A 434 27.83 9.99 2.93
N GLY A 435 27.05 8.94 2.63
CA GLY A 435 27.19 7.61 3.24
C GLY A 435 26.68 7.55 4.68
N GLY A 436 25.73 8.42 5.04
CA GLY A 436 25.05 8.39 6.32
C GLY A 436 23.98 7.30 6.39
N ASP A 437 23.28 7.25 7.52
CA ASP A 437 22.26 6.24 7.78
C ASP A 437 21.00 6.41 6.90
N TYR A 438 20.26 5.31 6.76
CA TYR A 438 18.94 5.28 6.16
C TYR A 438 17.88 5.54 7.22
N TRP A 439 16.70 5.98 6.80
CA TRP A 439 15.60 6.28 7.69
C TRP A 439 14.28 5.77 7.12
N ALA A 440 13.49 5.12 7.96
CA ALA A 440 12.07 4.89 7.72
C ALA A 440 11.26 5.84 8.59
N VAL A 441 10.18 6.40 8.05
CA VAL A 441 9.18 7.16 8.81
C VAL A 441 7.84 6.49 8.77
N HIS A 442 7.17 6.42 9.91
CA HIS A 442 5.79 5.95 10.03
C HIS A 442 5.03 6.76 11.09
N GLY A 443 3.72 6.55 11.18
CA GLY A 443 2.86 7.21 12.14
C GLY A 443 1.39 6.98 11.79
N ASP A 444 0.52 7.85 12.27
CA ASP A 444 -0.89 7.83 11.90
C ASP A 444 -1.06 7.90 10.37
N PHE A 445 -1.90 7.03 9.83
CA PHE A 445 -2.18 7.01 8.39
C PHE A 445 -3.68 6.90 8.10
N THR A 446 -4.04 7.15 6.84
CA THR A 446 -5.33 6.75 6.28
C THR A 446 -5.13 6.08 4.93
N SER A 447 -5.79 4.94 4.73
CA SER A 447 -5.73 4.18 3.48
C SER A 447 -6.30 4.98 2.30
N ASP A 448 -5.77 4.70 1.12
CA ASP A 448 -6.19 5.30 -0.14
C ASP A 448 -6.30 4.19 -1.18
N ASN A 449 -7.53 3.73 -1.43
CA ASN A 449 -7.79 2.55 -2.26
C ASN A 449 -7.78 2.87 -3.77
N GLY A 450 -7.39 4.10 -4.15
CA GLY A 450 -7.31 4.50 -5.56
C GLY A 450 -8.67 4.84 -6.19
N HIS A 451 -9.71 5.10 -5.40
CA HIS A 451 -11.05 5.49 -5.88
C HIS A 451 -11.78 6.34 -4.84
N GLY A 452 -12.91 6.93 -5.24
CA GLY A 452 -13.77 7.71 -4.34
C GLY A 452 -13.30 9.15 -4.12
N PRO A 453 -13.60 9.77 -2.96
CA PRO A 453 -13.11 11.10 -2.59
C PRO A 453 -11.68 11.04 -2.03
N ASP A 454 -11.08 12.22 -1.78
CA ASP A 454 -9.81 12.29 -1.04
C ASP A 454 -9.88 11.50 0.28
N PRO A 455 -8.82 10.76 0.65
CA PRO A 455 -8.79 9.99 1.89
C PRO A 455 -9.04 10.88 3.10
N TRP A 456 -9.85 10.38 4.04
CA TRP A 456 -10.20 11.12 5.25
C TRP A 456 -8.94 11.51 6.02
N ALA A 457 -8.97 12.67 6.69
CA ALA A 457 -7.88 13.11 7.55
C ALA A 457 -8.41 13.30 8.96
N SER A 458 -8.32 12.23 9.76
CA SER A 458 -8.84 12.15 11.14
C SER A 458 -7.71 11.95 12.16
N PHE A 459 -6.69 12.79 12.08
CA PHE A 459 -5.53 12.78 12.99
C PHE A 459 -5.87 13.50 14.30
N SER A 460 -5.16 13.16 15.39
CA SER A 460 -5.41 13.72 16.71
C SER A 460 -4.32 14.63 17.24
N VAL A 461 -4.60 15.40 18.29
CA VAL A 461 -3.57 16.18 19.01
C VAL A 461 -2.40 15.33 19.55
N SER A 462 -2.61 14.03 19.74
CA SER A 462 -1.58 13.11 20.27
C SER A 462 -0.71 12.45 19.19
N THR A 463 -0.94 12.73 17.90
CA THR A 463 -0.17 12.07 16.83
C THR A 463 1.32 12.36 16.90
N THR A 464 2.09 11.34 16.56
CA THR A 464 3.55 11.36 16.47
C THR A 464 3.98 10.88 15.09
N THR A 465 5.09 11.40 14.61
CA THR A 465 5.85 10.82 13.49
C THR A 465 7.08 10.13 14.07
N SER A 466 7.20 8.84 13.79
CA SER A 466 8.28 7.99 14.27
C SER A 466 9.37 7.88 13.20
N PHE A 467 10.62 8.09 13.59
CA PHE A 467 11.80 8.02 12.73
C PHE A 467 12.65 6.82 13.16
N THR A 468 12.64 5.75 12.37
CA THR A 468 13.46 4.57 12.63
C THR A 468 14.73 4.65 11.81
N ARG A 469 15.87 4.63 12.51
CA ARG A 469 17.18 4.59 11.85
C ARG A 469 17.45 3.19 11.33
N LEU A 470 18.00 3.12 10.13
CA LEU A 470 18.37 1.90 9.42
C LEU A 470 19.85 1.97 9.05
N VAL A 471 20.60 0.90 9.30
CA VAL A 471 22.02 0.81 8.96
C VAL A 471 22.23 -0.32 7.97
N ASN A 472 22.85 -0.02 6.83
CA ASN A 472 23.34 -1.06 5.93
C ASN A 472 24.75 -1.47 6.36
N ASP A 473 24.91 -2.70 6.86
CA ASP A 473 26.20 -3.24 7.30
C ASP A 473 26.89 -4.13 6.26
N GLY A 474 26.37 -4.14 5.03
CA GLY A 474 26.85 -4.98 3.93
C GLY A 474 26.22 -6.38 3.90
N SER A 475 25.38 -6.73 4.88
CA SER A 475 24.55 -7.95 4.87
C SER A 475 23.06 -7.68 4.71
N GLY A 476 22.63 -6.42 4.78
CA GLY A 476 21.23 -6.01 4.68
C GLY A 476 20.98 -4.69 5.41
N PHE A 477 19.71 -4.30 5.52
CA PHE A 477 19.30 -3.08 6.21
C PHE A 477 18.72 -3.40 7.57
N ALA A 478 19.49 -3.16 8.62
CA ALA A 478 19.11 -3.53 9.95
C ALA A 478 18.56 -2.32 10.72
N ALA A 479 17.36 -2.48 11.29
CA ALA A 479 16.72 -1.46 12.12
C ALA A 479 17.49 -1.21 13.42
N ARG A 480 17.46 0.04 13.87
CA ARG A 480 18.11 0.51 15.09
C ARG A 480 17.08 1.25 15.93
N GLU A 481 17.45 2.35 16.57
CA GLU A 481 16.51 3.09 17.40
C GLU A 481 15.43 3.81 16.58
N THR A 482 14.26 3.92 17.20
CA THR A 482 13.14 4.75 16.74
C THR A 482 13.04 6.00 17.62
N ILE A 483 12.83 7.15 16.98
CA ILE A 483 12.66 8.44 17.64
C ILE A 483 11.27 8.97 17.32
N ASP A 484 10.44 9.16 18.34
CA ASP A 484 9.11 9.73 18.17
C ASP A 484 9.14 11.25 18.30
N VAL A 485 8.60 11.94 17.30
CA VAL A 485 8.43 13.39 17.31
C VAL A 485 6.95 13.72 17.33
N SER A 486 6.51 14.52 18.31
CA SER A 486 5.12 14.99 18.35
C SER A 486 4.78 15.86 17.15
N THR A 487 3.77 15.43 16.40
CA THR A 487 3.26 16.08 15.18
C THR A 487 1.74 16.11 15.27
N PRO A 488 1.16 16.97 16.12
CA PRO A 488 -0.27 16.98 16.41
C PRO A 488 -1.11 17.26 15.16
N TYR A 489 -2.17 16.47 14.97
CA TYR A 489 -3.08 16.49 13.83
C TYR A 489 -2.42 16.19 12.48
N GLU A 490 -1.25 15.54 12.49
CA GLU A 490 -0.49 15.22 11.29
C GLU A 490 -0.32 13.71 11.16
N GLY A 491 -0.54 13.22 9.94
CA GLY A 491 -0.34 11.82 9.56
C GLY A 491 0.08 11.71 8.10
N ASP A 492 0.09 10.49 7.58
CA ASP A 492 0.55 10.17 6.23
C ASP A 492 1.96 10.75 5.95
N ALA A 493 2.88 10.49 6.87
CA ALA A 493 4.25 11.01 6.80
C ALA A 493 5.01 10.48 5.56
N VAL A 494 5.74 11.38 4.91
CA VAL A 494 6.64 11.10 3.78
C VAL A 494 7.94 11.83 4.01
N ILE A 495 9.02 11.08 4.18
CA ILE A 495 10.36 11.63 4.33
C ILE A 495 10.96 11.93 2.96
N SER A 496 11.73 13.00 2.85
CA SER A 496 12.41 13.35 1.60
C SER A 496 13.58 12.40 1.29
N PRO A 497 14.02 12.32 0.03
CA PRO A 497 15.16 11.51 -0.37
C PRO A 497 16.40 11.69 0.53
N SER A 498 16.79 12.91 0.90
CA SER A 498 17.96 13.16 1.75
C SER A 498 17.74 12.89 3.25
N SER A 499 16.54 12.48 3.65
CA SER A 499 16.09 12.34 5.05
C SER A 499 16.04 13.66 5.85
N ARG A 500 16.12 14.81 5.18
CA ARG A 500 16.20 16.13 5.84
C ARG A 500 14.88 16.89 5.90
N LEU A 501 13.85 16.44 5.18
CA LEU A 501 12.50 16.96 5.27
C LEU A 501 11.52 15.84 5.53
N VAL A 502 10.41 16.16 6.18
CA VAL A 502 9.22 15.31 6.21
C VAL A 502 8.01 16.16 5.87
N VAL A 503 7.13 15.62 5.04
CA VAL A 503 5.83 16.20 4.76
C VAL A 503 4.73 15.29 5.32
N THR A 504 3.71 15.89 5.91
CA THR A 504 2.56 15.21 6.49
C THR A 504 1.27 15.86 6.00
N ARG A 505 0.20 15.07 5.87
CA ARG A 505 -1.16 15.62 5.76
C ARG A 505 -1.58 16.12 7.14
N VAL A 506 -2.18 17.31 7.19
CA VAL A 506 -2.80 17.82 8.42
C VAL A 506 -4.32 17.74 8.28
N GLY A 507 -5.00 17.27 9.32
CA GLY A 507 -6.44 17.15 9.29
C GLY A 507 -7.04 16.71 10.62
N SER A 508 -8.33 16.95 10.76
CA SER A 508 -9.12 16.49 11.89
C SER A 508 -10.59 16.42 11.48
N GLY A 509 -11.41 15.65 12.21
CA GLY A 509 -12.84 15.61 11.92
C GLY A 509 -13.19 15.03 10.54
N GLY A 510 -12.31 14.21 9.96
CA GLY A 510 -12.43 13.71 8.58
C GLY A 510 -12.10 14.75 7.49
N GLN A 511 -11.64 15.95 7.87
CA GLN A 511 -11.34 17.03 6.94
C GLN A 511 -9.83 17.26 6.85
N GLN A 512 -9.32 17.34 5.62
CA GLN A 512 -7.95 17.76 5.38
C GLN A 512 -7.83 19.29 5.41
N HIS A 513 -6.73 19.76 6.00
CA HIS A 513 -6.38 21.17 6.15
C HIS A 513 -5.06 21.52 5.45
N GLY A 514 -4.65 20.72 4.45
CA GLY A 514 -3.42 20.89 3.70
C GLY A 514 -2.29 19.96 4.12
N PHE A 515 -1.07 20.41 3.88
CA PHE A 515 0.18 19.71 4.20
C PHE A 515 1.09 20.58 5.05
N VAL A 516 1.88 19.93 5.93
CA VAL A 516 2.91 20.56 6.74
C VAL A 516 4.27 20.03 6.31
N LEU A 517 5.21 20.94 6.04
CA LEU A 517 6.60 20.59 5.77
C LEU A 517 7.46 20.92 6.98
N ARG A 518 8.19 19.92 7.45
CA ARG A 518 9.12 20.02 8.58
C ARG A 518 10.54 19.73 8.13
N ARG A 519 11.50 20.47 8.70
CA ARG A 519 12.92 20.11 8.61
C ARG A 519 13.19 19.01 9.62
N VAL A 520 13.94 17.98 9.25
CA VAL A 520 14.37 16.92 10.15
C VAL A 520 15.78 17.23 10.63
N ASP A 521 15.92 17.54 11.92
CA ASP A 521 17.20 17.80 12.57
C ASP A 521 17.58 16.60 13.44
N ALA A 522 18.18 15.57 12.84
CA ALA A 522 18.69 14.40 13.56
C ALA A 522 20.12 14.64 14.05
N ARG A 523 20.40 14.30 15.31
CA ARG A 523 21.71 14.50 15.95
C ARG A 523 22.11 13.28 16.76
N ARG A 524 23.35 12.83 16.52
CA ARG A 524 24.02 11.84 17.37
C ARG A 524 24.76 12.53 18.51
N SER A 525 24.43 12.12 19.73
CA SER A 525 25.11 12.54 20.95
C SER A 525 26.50 11.88 21.06
N PRO A 526 27.44 12.44 21.86
CA PRO A 526 28.75 11.85 22.08
C PRO A 526 28.73 10.43 22.69
N ASP A 527 27.67 10.11 23.43
CA ASP A 527 27.44 8.77 24.00
C ASP A 527 26.88 7.75 22.99
N GLY A 528 26.63 8.18 21.76
CA GLY A 528 26.11 7.37 20.67
C GLY A 528 24.59 7.30 20.58
N SER A 529 23.85 7.92 21.51
CA SER A 529 22.39 8.07 21.43
C SER A 529 21.99 9.04 20.32
N TRP A 530 20.76 8.94 19.84
CA TRP A 530 20.21 9.85 18.83
C TRP A 530 19.03 10.65 19.36
N SER A 531 18.86 11.84 18.79
CA SER A 531 17.70 12.70 19.01
C SER A 531 17.30 13.32 17.67
N ALA A 532 16.01 13.59 17.50
CA ALA A 532 15.50 14.28 16.33
C ALA A 532 14.52 15.38 16.76
N THR A 533 14.53 16.49 16.01
CA THR A 533 13.44 17.49 16.09
C THR A 533 12.92 17.76 14.68
N ALA A 534 11.64 18.09 14.57
CA ALA A 534 11.00 18.34 13.28
C ALA A 534 10.32 19.73 13.22
N PRO A 535 11.03 20.86 13.27
CA PRO A 535 10.39 22.18 13.20
C PRO A 535 9.65 22.40 11.87
N VAL A 536 8.46 23.00 11.94
CA VAL A 536 7.69 23.41 10.76
C VAL A 536 8.40 24.53 10.01
N ILE A 537 8.62 24.33 8.72
CA ILE A 537 9.24 25.32 7.82
C ILE A 537 8.35 25.70 6.62
N GLY A 538 7.22 24.99 6.43
CA GLY A 538 6.22 25.32 5.42
C GLY A 538 4.85 24.70 5.68
N ARG A 539 3.82 25.27 5.05
CA ARG A 539 2.43 24.82 5.00
C ARG A 539 1.85 25.07 3.61
N TYR A 540 1.21 24.05 3.02
CA TYR A 540 0.64 24.11 1.68
C TYR A 540 -0.85 23.78 1.73
N CYS A 541 -1.69 24.73 1.29
CA CYS A 541 -3.15 24.65 1.43
C CYS A 541 -3.80 24.03 0.19
N ILE A 542 -3.52 22.76 -0.03
CA ILE A 542 -4.10 21.91 -1.08
C ILE A 542 -4.52 20.58 -0.46
N ASN A 543 -5.63 20.02 -0.92
CA ASN A 543 -6.10 18.70 -0.48
C ASN A 543 -5.67 17.61 -1.49
N GLY A 544 -5.66 16.36 -1.03
CA GLY A 544 -5.34 15.19 -1.84
C GLY A 544 -4.82 14.02 -1.01
N GLY A 545 -4.38 12.97 -1.72
CA GLY A 545 -3.77 11.78 -1.13
C GLY A 545 -2.38 12.02 -0.54
N LYS A 546 -1.71 10.94 -0.09
CA LYS A 546 -0.32 10.99 0.40
C LYS A 546 0.61 11.52 -0.72
N PRO A 547 1.54 12.44 -0.42
CA PRO A 547 2.37 13.04 -1.46
C PRO A 547 3.67 12.24 -1.72
N ALA A 548 4.49 12.73 -2.64
CA ALA A 548 5.90 12.35 -2.80
C ALA A 548 6.77 13.60 -2.98
N ILE A 549 8.04 13.54 -2.60
CA ILE A 549 9.01 14.65 -2.69
C ILE A 549 10.06 14.35 -3.77
N SER A 550 10.43 15.33 -4.57
CA SER A 550 11.44 15.18 -5.62
C SER A 550 12.87 15.02 -5.07
N PHE A 551 13.78 14.54 -5.90
CA PHE A 551 15.18 14.26 -5.52
C PHE A 551 16.07 15.51 -5.35
N ASP A 552 15.61 16.65 -5.87
CA ASP A 552 16.15 17.99 -5.56
C ASP A 552 15.36 18.67 -4.42
N GLU A 553 14.34 17.99 -3.89
CA GLU A 553 13.46 18.39 -2.80
C GLU A 553 12.75 19.73 -3.00
N ARG A 554 12.63 20.15 -4.26
CA ARG A 554 11.90 21.36 -4.64
C ARG A 554 10.41 21.11 -4.77
N TRP A 555 10.03 19.94 -5.24
CA TRP A 555 8.68 19.64 -5.66
C TRP A 555 8.05 18.63 -4.72
N MET A 556 6.76 18.84 -4.46
CA MET A 556 5.88 17.82 -3.93
C MET A 556 4.85 17.48 -5.00
N VAL A 557 4.57 16.19 -5.20
CA VAL A 557 3.52 15.72 -6.11
C VAL A 557 2.50 14.91 -5.34
N LEU A 558 1.22 15.04 -5.71
CA LEU A 558 0.09 14.34 -5.08
C LEU A 558 -1.01 14.13 -6.12
N HIS A 559 -1.99 13.30 -5.81
CA HIS A 559 -3.24 13.25 -6.58
C HIS A 559 -4.40 13.79 -5.75
N HIS A 560 -5.42 14.29 -6.43
CA HIS A 560 -6.64 14.84 -5.84
C HIS A 560 -7.85 14.28 -6.57
N TYR A 561 -8.82 13.77 -5.82
CA TYR A 561 -10.06 13.23 -6.36
C TYR A 561 -11.09 14.34 -6.65
N GLU A 562 -11.65 14.32 -7.85
CA GLU A 562 -12.73 15.20 -8.28
C GLU A 562 -13.92 14.36 -8.77
N ALA A 563 -14.81 14.01 -7.84
CA ALA A 563 -16.01 13.20 -8.10
C ALA A 563 -15.71 11.81 -8.71
N ASP A 564 -15.69 11.68 -10.03
CA ASP A 564 -15.50 10.43 -10.78
C ASP A 564 -14.16 10.35 -11.50
N ARG A 565 -13.18 11.19 -11.11
CA ARG A 565 -11.81 11.16 -11.62
C ARG A 565 -10.81 11.54 -10.53
N ALA A 566 -9.53 11.33 -10.79
CA ALA A 566 -8.43 11.91 -9.99
C ALA A 566 -7.37 12.52 -10.90
N ASP A 567 -6.85 13.69 -10.53
CA ASP A 567 -5.76 14.36 -11.25
C ASP A 567 -4.51 14.45 -10.38
N ALA A 568 -3.34 14.38 -11.02
CA ALA A 568 -2.06 14.66 -10.38
C ALA A 568 -1.78 16.17 -10.34
N TRP A 569 -1.20 16.62 -9.23
CA TRP A 569 -0.86 18.00 -8.92
C TRP A 569 0.59 18.10 -8.44
N LEU A 570 1.26 19.14 -8.91
CA LEU A 570 2.61 19.50 -8.51
C LEU A 570 2.58 20.77 -7.65
N VAL A 571 3.36 20.79 -6.59
CA VAL A 571 3.49 21.89 -5.63
C VAL A 571 4.96 22.31 -5.59
N ASP A 572 5.26 23.55 -5.95
CA ASP A 572 6.59 24.14 -5.74
C ASP A 572 6.73 24.47 -4.25
N LEU A 573 7.61 23.77 -3.54
CA LEU A 573 7.76 23.93 -2.09
C LEU A 573 8.34 25.31 -1.72
N VAL A 574 9.09 25.96 -2.61
CA VAL A 574 9.67 27.28 -2.36
C VAL A 574 8.61 28.37 -2.44
N THR A 575 7.76 28.32 -3.47
CA THR A 575 6.77 29.38 -3.74
C THR A 575 5.38 29.08 -3.19
N GLY A 576 5.09 27.81 -2.92
CA GLY A 576 3.75 27.30 -2.60
C GLY A 576 2.80 27.24 -3.80
N GLN A 577 3.30 27.51 -5.03
CA GLN A 577 2.46 27.45 -6.23
C GLN A 577 2.04 26.01 -6.52
N THR A 578 0.75 25.82 -6.79
CA THR A 578 0.18 24.54 -7.18
C THR A 578 -0.17 24.53 -8.67
N THR A 579 0.16 23.43 -9.35
CA THR A 579 -0.07 23.26 -10.79
C THR A 579 -0.64 21.88 -11.04
N ARG A 580 -1.81 21.79 -11.67
CA ARG A 580 -2.36 20.52 -12.13
C ARG A 580 -1.55 20.02 -13.32
N ILE A 581 -1.11 18.77 -13.30
CA ILE A 581 -0.24 18.18 -14.34
C ILE A 581 -0.92 17.10 -15.18
N THR A 582 -2.13 16.69 -14.82
CA THR A 582 -3.00 15.84 -15.65
C THR A 582 -4.39 16.44 -15.80
N ASN A 583 -5.14 15.97 -16.80
CA ASN A 583 -6.55 16.31 -17.01
C ASN A 583 -7.32 15.04 -17.35
N MET A 584 -7.59 14.21 -16.35
CA MET A 584 -8.29 12.95 -16.51
C MET A 584 -9.74 13.17 -16.96
N SER A 585 -10.21 12.24 -17.81
CA SER A 585 -11.64 12.15 -18.13
C SER A 585 -12.41 11.48 -17.00
N ALA A 586 -13.74 11.62 -16.98
CA ALA A 586 -14.59 10.86 -16.08
C ALA A 586 -14.31 9.34 -16.17
N GLY A 587 -14.20 8.67 -15.03
CA GLY A 587 -13.84 7.26 -14.91
C GLY A 587 -12.34 6.96 -15.01
N TYR A 588 -11.49 7.99 -15.09
CA TYR A 588 -10.03 7.86 -15.10
C TYR A 588 -9.40 8.51 -13.87
N TYR A 589 -8.39 7.85 -13.31
CA TYR A 589 -7.74 8.26 -12.07
C TYR A 589 -6.23 8.25 -12.27
N ALA A 590 -5.60 9.42 -12.14
CA ALA A 590 -4.15 9.56 -12.03
C ALA A 590 -3.74 9.46 -10.57
N LEU A 591 -3.22 8.30 -10.18
CA LEU A 591 -3.00 7.89 -8.79
C LEU A 591 -1.51 7.76 -8.47
N PHE A 592 -1.24 7.90 -7.18
CA PHE A 592 0.06 7.62 -6.55
C PHE A 592 1.29 8.20 -7.28
N PRO A 593 1.28 9.49 -7.67
CA PRO A 593 2.40 10.06 -8.39
C PRO A 593 3.66 10.09 -7.53
N HIS A 594 4.81 9.80 -8.13
CA HIS A 594 6.11 9.78 -7.44
C HIS A 594 7.25 10.11 -8.39
N PHE A 595 8.39 10.52 -7.84
CA PHE A 595 9.52 11.01 -8.62
C PHE A 595 10.55 9.93 -8.91
N ARG A 596 11.13 10.02 -10.10
CA ARG A 596 12.43 9.46 -10.45
C ARG A 596 13.54 10.45 -10.09
N SER A 597 14.77 9.96 -9.96
CA SER A 597 15.91 10.78 -9.56
C SER A 597 16.25 11.93 -10.49
N ASP A 598 15.85 11.87 -11.75
CA ASP A 598 16.10 12.92 -12.74
C ASP A 598 14.92 13.88 -12.94
N GLY A 599 13.88 13.79 -12.10
CA GLY A 599 12.74 14.71 -12.10
C GLY A 599 11.54 14.28 -12.94
N TRP A 600 11.59 13.14 -13.63
CA TRP A 600 10.37 12.53 -14.17
C TRP A 600 9.43 12.09 -13.06
N ILE A 601 8.13 12.18 -13.31
CA ILE A 601 7.07 11.73 -12.38
C ILE A 601 6.41 10.51 -12.98
N TYR A 602 6.39 9.39 -12.27
CA TYR A 602 5.57 8.24 -12.65
C TYR A 602 4.21 8.33 -11.97
N ILE A 603 3.17 7.96 -12.71
CA ILE A 603 1.76 8.05 -12.34
C ILE A 603 1.11 6.72 -12.72
N VAL A 604 0.32 6.14 -11.81
CA VAL A 604 -0.57 5.05 -12.18
C VAL A 604 -1.85 5.65 -12.73
N VAL A 605 -2.22 5.28 -13.96
CA VAL A 605 -3.51 5.63 -14.53
C VAL A 605 -4.42 4.42 -14.50
N ARG A 606 -5.51 4.54 -13.75
CA ARG A 606 -6.61 3.58 -13.69
C ARG A 606 -7.77 4.07 -14.54
N GLY A 607 -8.29 3.20 -15.41
CA GLY A 607 -9.47 3.49 -16.23
C GLY A 607 -9.76 2.36 -17.23
N GLU A 608 -11.03 2.22 -17.63
CA GLU A 608 -11.48 1.18 -18.60
C GLU A 608 -11.09 -0.26 -18.21
N GLY A 609 -11.06 -0.56 -16.90
CA GLY A 609 -10.69 -1.90 -16.40
C GLY A 609 -9.22 -2.25 -16.60
N ARG A 610 -8.34 -1.25 -16.76
CA ARG A 610 -6.89 -1.43 -16.91
C ARG A 610 -6.12 -0.48 -16.01
N GLU A 611 -4.91 -0.89 -15.65
CA GLU A 611 -3.93 -0.02 -15.00
C GLU A 611 -2.68 0.15 -15.87
N GLN A 612 -2.14 1.37 -15.83
CA GLN A 612 -1.04 1.78 -16.71
C GLN A 612 -0.05 2.63 -15.94
N VAL A 613 1.24 2.48 -16.24
CA VAL A 613 2.28 3.39 -15.78
C VAL A 613 2.50 4.45 -16.86
N VAL A 614 2.34 5.72 -16.47
CA VAL A 614 2.58 6.89 -17.32
C VAL A 614 3.64 7.76 -16.68
N ALA A 615 4.56 8.29 -17.49
CA ALA A 615 5.58 9.24 -17.05
C ALA A 615 5.23 10.66 -17.47
N SER A 616 5.49 11.64 -16.61
CA SER A 616 5.32 13.07 -16.85
C SER A 616 6.64 13.82 -16.64
N ASP A 617 6.99 14.70 -17.58
CA ASP A 617 8.16 15.59 -17.48
C ASP A 617 7.84 16.91 -16.77
N ALA A 618 6.68 17.02 -16.11
CA ALA A 618 6.16 18.31 -15.66
C ALA A 618 7.09 19.10 -14.73
N ALA A 619 7.72 18.42 -13.77
CA ALA A 619 8.69 19.07 -12.87
C ALA A 619 9.94 19.56 -13.63
N LEU A 620 10.34 18.86 -14.70
CA LEU A 620 11.43 19.29 -15.56
C LEU A 620 11.04 20.51 -16.40
N VAL A 621 9.81 20.58 -16.89
CA VAL A 621 9.31 21.69 -17.73
C VAL A 621 9.04 22.95 -16.92
N LEU A 622 8.47 22.80 -15.73
CA LEU A 622 8.09 23.89 -14.83
C LEU A 622 9.27 24.41 -14.00
N ALA A 623 10.39 23.68 -13.96
CA ALA A 623 11.63 24.21 -13.43
C ALA A 623 12.11 25.41 -14.29
N PRO A 624 12.42 26.56 -13.64
CA PRO A 624 12.84 27.80 -14.29
C PRO A 624 14.22 27.71 -14.94
#